data_AF-A0A0B6ZTN7-F1
#
_entry.id   AF-A0A0B6ZTN7-F1
#
_cell.length_a   1.000
_cell.length_b   1.000
_cell.length_c   1.000
_cell.angle_alpha   90.00
_cell.angle_beta   90.00
_cell.angle_gamma   90.00
#
_symmetry.space_group_name_H-M   'P 1'
#
loop_
_entity.id
_entity.type
_entity.pdbx_description
1 polymer ?
#
loop_
_entity_poly.entity_id
_entity_poly.type
_entity_poly.pdbx_seq_one_letter_code
_entity_poly.pdbx_strand_id
1 'polypeptide(L)'
;RVIEPLFIFVLGYLAYLTAEIMGLSSILALTFGGIIMRHYTEANMAKKSTTTVKYFMKMLATISETIIFMFLGLSTVIDSHDFHLDFILFSILFCLIFRVTGVVLLSFIVNQRRLIRLTAIDQFIMSYGGLRGGIAFCLALLLNKHHIPEKAMFV
;
A
#
# COMPACT_ATOMS: atom_id res chain seq x y z
N ARG A 1 6.85 -25.22 19.77
CA ARG A 1 7.04 -24.42 18.54
C ARG A 1 5.80 -23.56 18.23
N VAL A 2 5.32 -22.77 19.20
CA VAL A 2 4.13 -21.89 19.04
C VAL A 2 4.49 -20.42 19.30
N ILE A 3 5.64 -20.16 19.92
CA ILE A 3 6.17 -18.82 20.23
C ILE A 3 6.78 -18.17 18.99
N GLU A 4 7.38 -19.00 18.14
CA GLU A 4 7.93 -18.69 16.82
C GLU A 4 7.06 -17.73 15.96
N PRO A 5 5.78 -18.02 15.68
CA PRO A 5 4.91 -17.11 14.93
C PRO A 5 4.56 -15.83 15.71
N LEU A 6 4.39 -15.91 17.04
CA LEU A 6 4.04 -14.79 17.89
C LEU A 6 5.12 -13.69 17.86
N PHE A 7 6.40 -14.10 17.81
CA PHE A 7 7.52 -13.18 17.76
C PHE A 7 7.50 -12.26 16.54
N ILE A 8 7.05 -12.76 15.38
CA ILE A 8 6.92 -11.97 14.15
C ILE A 8 5.86 -10.86 14.32
N PHE A 9 4.74 -11.17 14.97
CA PHE A 9 3.69 -10.19 15.25
C PHE A 9 4.14 -9.11 16.24
N VAL A 10 4.79 -9.54 17.33
CA VAL A 10 5.28 -8.61 18.36
C VAL A 10 6.35 -7.68 17.78
N LEU A 11 7.31 -8.22 17.01
CA LEU A 11 8.34 -7.39 16.37
C LEU A 11 7.73 -6.42 15.35
N GLY A 12 6.74 -6.84 14.56
CA GLY A 12 6.01 -5.95 13.67
C GLY A 12 5.35 -4.80 14.44
N TYR A 13 4.64 -5.12 15.51
CA TYR A 13 3.96 -4.11 16.33
C TYR A 13 4.94 -3.15 17.03
N LEU A 14 6.09 -3.67 17.50
CA LEU A 14 7.16 -2.82 18.05
C LEU A 14 7.75 -1.88 17.00
N ALA A 15 7.98 -2.34 15.77
CA ALA A 15 8.44 -1.49 14.66
C ALA A 15 7.44 -0.37 14.35
N TYR A 16 6.14 -0.66 14.45
CA TYR A 16 5.09 0.34 14.31
C TYR A 16 5.13 1.39 15.43
N LEU A 17 5.14 0.94 16.70
CA LEU A 17 5.12 1.85 17.86
C LEU A 17 6.38 2.73 17.93
N THR A 18 7.55 2.16 17.63
CA THR A 18 8.80 2.92 17.64
C THR A 18 8.81 4.02 16.57
N ALA A 19 8.28 3.73 15.38
CA ALA A 19 8.14 4.73 14.32
C ALA A 19 7.14 5.84 14.70
N GLU A 20 6.03 5.48 15.36
CA GLU A 20 5.03 6.44 15.83
C GLU A 20 5.63 7.40 16.88
N ILE A 21 6.39 6.88 17.84
CA ILE A 21 7.06 7.69 18.88
C ILE A 21 8.07 8.66 18.27
N MET A 22 8.72 8.28 17.17
CA MET A 22 9.66 9.12 16.43
C MET A 22 8.98 10.10 15.46
N GLY A 23 7.64 10.06 15.32
CA GLY A 23 6.89 10.90 14.38
C GLY A 23 7.15 10.56 12.90
N LEU A 24 7.66 9.36 12.61
CA LEU A 24 7.92 8.87 11.25
C LEU A 24 6.70 8.11 10.70
N SER A 25 6.69 7.79 9.41
CA SER A 25 5.62 6.98 8.82
C SER A 25 5.65 5.54 9.35
N SER A 26 4.75 5.23 10.28
CA SER A 26 4.63 3.93 10.95
C SER A 26 4.31 2.79 9.99
N ILE A 27 3.54 3.06 8.94
CA ILE A 27 3.19 2.09 7.89
C ILE A 27 4.43 1.70 7.09
N LEU A 28 5.25 2.69 6.68
CA LEU A 28 6.49 2.42 5.94
C LEU A 28 7.48 1.63 6.82
N ALA A 29 7.66 2.03 8.08
CA ALA A 29 8.52 1.32 9.02
C ALA A 29 8.11 -0.15 9.19
N LEU A 30 6.81 -0.41 9.34
CA LEU A 30 6.28 -1.78 9.43
C LEU A 30 6.55 -2.60 8.15
N THR A 31 6.39 -2.00 6.96
CA THR A 31 6.64 -2.71 5.69
C THR A 31 8.13 -3.06 5.50
N PHE A 32 9.03 -2.13 5.75
CA PHE A 32 10.48 -2.40 5.68
C PHE A 32 10.90 -3.41 6.74
N GLY A 33 10.41 -3.29 7.97
CA GLY A 33 10.62 -4.27 9.03
C GLY A 33 10.14 -5.67 8.63
N GLY A 34 8.96 -5.77 8.00
CA GLY A 34 8.42 -7.02 7.48
C GLY A 34 9.27 -7.66 6.38
N ILE A 35 9.79 -6.86 5.44
CA ILE A 35 10.70 -7.33 4.37
C ILE A 35 11.98 -7.91 4.98
N ILE A 36 12.56 -7.22 5.95
CA ILE A 36 13.76 -7.68 6.66
C ILE A 36 13.46 -8.97 7.43
N MET A 37 12.36 -9.00 8.20
CA MET A 37 11.94 -10.17 8.97
C MET A 37 11.71 -11.40 8.10
N ARG A 38 11.23 -11.24 6.86
CA ARG A 38 11.06 -12.37 5.94
C ARG A 38 12.38 -13.10 5.68
N HIS A 39 13.47 -12.37 5.44
CA HIS A 39 14.77 -12.97 5.17
C HIS A 39 15.29 -13.79 6.37
N TYR A 40 15.13 -13.26 7.59
CA TYR A 40 15.53 -13.96 8.82
C TYR A 40 14.62 -15.14 9.16
N THR A 41 13.32 -15.03 8.87
CA THR A 41 12.33 -16.09 9.11
C THR A 41 12.60 -17.33 8.25
N GLU A 42 12.98 -17.14 6.98
CA GLU A 42 13.30 -18.25 6.07
C GLU A 42 14.60 -18.98 6.48
N ALA A 43 15.56 -18.28 7.10
CA ALA A 43 16.83 -18.85 7.54
C ALA A 43 16.75 -19.54 8.91
N ASN A 44 15.94 -19.02 9.85
CA ASN A 44 16.00 -19.43 11.27
C ASN A 44 14.78 -20.26 11.75
N MET A 45 13.66 -20.30 11.01
CA MET A 45 12.44 -21.02 11.44
C MET A 45 12.20 -22.33 10.69
N ALA A 46 11.53 -23.27 11.37
CA ALA A 46 11.12 -24.53 10.77
C ALA A 46 10.08 -24.31 9.64
N LYS A 47 10.26 -24.98 8.49
CA LYS A 47 9.37 -24.86 7.31
C LYS A 47 7.87 -25.03 7.61
N LYS A 48 7.51 -25.94 8.53
CA LYS A 48 6.13 -26.12 9.01
C LYS A 48 5.56 -24.85 9.68
N SER A 49 6.36 -24.14 10.48
CA SER A 49 5.98 -22.93 11.23
C SER A 49 5.80 -21.72 10.30
N THR A 50 6.76 -21.51 9.40
CA THR A 50 6.73 -20.46 8.37
C THR A 50 5.50 -20.56 7.46
N THR A 51 5.10 -21.80 7.12
CA THR A 51 3.92 -22.06 6.29
C THR A 51 2.64 -21.65 7.01
N THR A 52 2.50 -22.00 8.29
CA THR A 52 1.35 -21.59 9.13
C THR A 52 1.25 -20.07 9.25
N VAL A 53 2.36 -19.38 9.51
CA VAL A 53 2.39 -17.89 9.56
C VAL A 53 1.95 -17.29 8.24
N LYS A 54 2.47 -17.80 7.12
CA LYS A 54 2.13 -17.28 5.79
C LYS A 54 0.62 -17.41 5.51
N TYR A 55 0.02 -18.55 5.80
CA TYR A 55 -1.41 -18.75 5.60
C TYR A 55 -2.25 -17.89 6.55
N PHE A 56 -1.86 -17.77 7.82
CA PHE A 56 -2.56 -16.94 8.78
C PHE A 56 -2.48 -15.45 8.41
N MET A 57 -1.32 -14.95 8.01
CA MET A 57 -1.14 -13.59 7.49
C MET A 57 -1.97 -13.35 6.22
N LYS A 58 -2.02 -14.33 5.31
CA LYS A 58 -2.85 -14.21 4.10
C LYS A 58 -4.34 -14.19 4.45
N MET A 59 -4.78 -15.00 5.42
CA MET A 59 -6.16 -14.97 5.92
C MET A 59 -6.51 -13.61 6.52
N LEU A 60 -5.66 -13.07 7.41
CA LEU A 60 -5.87 -11.74 7.99
C LEU A 60 -5.91 -10.64 6.93
N ALA A 61 -4.99 -10.67 5.97
CA ALA A 61 -4.96 -9.70 4.88
C ALA A 61 -6.24 -9.74 4.04
N THR A 62 -6.75 -10.93 3.71
CA THR A 62 -8.01 -11.07 2.97
C THR A 62 -9.20 -10.54 3.78
N ILE A 63 -9.24 -10.79 5.09
CA ILE A 63 -10.30 -10.25 5.96
C ILE A 63 -10.24 -8.72 5.96
N SER A 64 -9.07 -8.12 6.17
CA SER A 64 -8.89 -6.66 6.13
C SER A 64 -9.27 -6.05 4.78
N GLU A 65 -8.91 -6.70 3.68
CA GLU A 65 -9.29 -6.27 2.32
C GLU A 65 -10.81 -6.26 2.12
N THR A 66 -11.52 -7.31 2.56
CA THR A 66 -12.99 -7.35 2.48
C THR A 66 -13.67 -6.26 3.31
N ILE A 67 -13.12 -5.94 4.49
CA ILE A 67 -13.64 -4.86 5.35
C ILE A 67 -13.48 -3.51 4.67
N ILE A 68 -12.30 -3.22 4.09
CA ILE A 68 -12.06 -1.95 3.40
C ILE A 68 -12.99 -1.81 2.19
N PHE A 69 -13.17 -2.87 1.40
CA PHE A 69 -14.08 -2.83 0.25
C PHE A 69 -15.56 -2.68 0.67
N MET A 70 -15.97 -3.29 1.79
CA MET A 70 -17.30 -3.08 2.35
C MET A 70 -17.51 -1.61 2.75
N PHE A 71 -16.53 -0.99 3.42
CA PHE A 71 -16.60 0.42 3.78
C PHE A 71 -16.63 1.35 2.58
N LEU A 72 -15.86 1.04 1.53
CA LEU A 72 -15.90 1.79 0.27
C LEU A 72 -17.31 1.78 -0.32
N GLY A 73 -17.92 0.60 -0.45
CA GLY A 73 -19.29 0.47 -0.98
C GLY A 73 -20.33 1.18 -0.13
N LEU A 74 -20.20 1.13 1.21
CA LEU A 74 -21.11 1.80 2.13
C LEU A 74 -20.97 3.34 2.06
N SER A 75 -19.74 3.85 1.93
CA SER A 75 -19.47 5.29 1.75
C SER A 75 -20.12 5.83 0.48
N THR A 76 -20.06 5.08 -0.62
CA THR A 76 -20.68 5.49 -1.90
C THR A 76 -22.21 5.58 -1.84
N VAL A 77 -22.88 4.80 -0.97
CA VAL A 77 -24.36 4.78 -0.89
C VAL A 77 -24.92 5.86 0.02
N ILE A 78 -24.19 6.23 1.09
CA ILE A 78 -24.71 7.12 2.14
C ILE A 78 -24.44 8.60 1.83
N ASP A 79 -23.35 8.92 1.14
CA ASP A 79 -22.97 10.32 0.90
C ASP A 79 -23.70 10.92 -0.33
N SER A 80 -24.13 12.17 -0.21
CA SER A 80 -24.73 12.92 -1.34
C SER A 80 -23.61 13.51 -2.18
N HIS A 81 -23.30 12.85 -3.29
CA HIS A 81 -22.16 13.20 -4.14
C HIS A 81 -22.51 14.37 -5.09
N ASP A 82 -21.80 15.49 -4.95
CA ASP A 82 -21.73 16.52 -5.99
C ASP A 82 -20.79 16.01 -7.11
N PHE A 83 -21.34 15.21 -8.03
CA PHE A 83 -20.59 14.59 -9.12
C PHE A 83 -20.16 15.61 -10.18
N HIS A 84 -18.99 16.22 -10.00
CA HIS A 84 -18.30 16.93 -11.06
C HIS A 84 -17.47 15.95 -11.91
N LEU A 85 -18.13 15.33 -12.89
CA LEU A 85 -17.51 14.36 -13.81
C LEU A 85 -16.25 14.91 -14.52
N ASP A 86 -16.24 16.20 -14.83
CA ASP A 86 -15.10 16.86 -15.46
C ASP A 86 -13.84 16.80 -14.57
N PHE A 87 -13.99 17.05 -13.27
CA PHE A 87 -12.87 17.00 -12.32
C PHE A 87 -12.30 15.58 -12.18
N ILE A 88 -13.18 14.58 -12.14
CA ILE A 88 -12.79 13.16 -12.07
C ILE A 88 -12.02 12.76 -13.34
N LEU A 89 -12.51 13.13 -14.52
CA LEU A 89 -11.87 12.79 -15.78
C LEU A 89 -10.47 13.41 -15.90
N PHE A 90 -10.32 14.71 -15.59
CA PHE A 90 -9.04 15.38 -15.63
C PHE A 90 -8.07 14.80 -14.58
N SER A 91 -8.52 14.52 -13.35
CA SER A 91 -7.65 13.97 -12.30
C SER A 91 -7.12 12.57 -12.66
N ILE A 92 -7.94 11.70 -13.26
CA ILE A 92 -7.51 10.38 -13.75
C ILE A 92 -6.48 10.54 -14.87
N LEU A 93 -6.75 11.41 -15.85
CA LEU A 93 -5.85 11.65 -16.98
C LEU A 93 -4.48 12.16 -16.52
N PHE A 94 -4.46 13.20 -15.69
CA PHE A 94 -3.22 13.75 -15.14
C PHE A 94 -2.48 12.71 -14.29
N CYS A 95 -3.17 11.96 -13.43
CA CYS A 95 -2.53 10.93 -12.60
C CYS A 95 -1.86 9.84 -13.45
N LEU A 96 -2.48 9.43 -14.56
CA LEU A 96 -1.91 8.43 -15.47
C LEU A 96 -0.68 8.99 -16.21
N ILE A 97 -0.76 10.20 -16.74
CA ILE A 97 0.35 10.84 -17.46
C ILE A 97 1.56 11.05 -16.54
N PHE A 98 1.36 11.63 -15.35
CA PHE A 98 2.44 11.84 -14.38
C PHE A 98 3.11 10.53 -13.97
N ARG A 99 2.32 9.45 -13.84
CA ARG A 99 2.83 8.14 -13.48
C ARG A 99 3.67 7.52 -14.59
N VAL A 100 3.16 7.48 -15.83
CA VAL A 100 3.91 6.95 -16.97
C VAL A 100 5.22 7.71 -17.14
N THR A 101 5.16 9.04 -17.08
CA THR A 101 6.34 9.91 -17.18
C THR A 101 7.33 9.64 -16.05
N GLY A 102 6.85 9.51 -14.80
CA GLY A 102 7.70 9.20 -13.64
C GLY A 102 8.40 7.83 -13.76
N VAL A 103 7.68 6.78 -14.17
CA VAL A 103 8.28 5.44 -14.36
C VAL A 103 9.32 5.45 -15.47
N VAL A 104 9.04 6.11 -16.60
CA VAL A 104 9.99 6.23 -17.71
C VAL A 104 11.22 7.04 -17.31
N LEU A 105 11.05 8.15 -16.60
CA LEU A 105 12.14 8.99 -16.13
C LEU A 105 13.03 8.27 -15.11
N LEU A 106 12.45 7.62 -14.11
CA LEU A 106 13.21 6.81 -13.15
C LEU A 106 13.90 5.63 -13.84
N SER A 107 13.22 4.97 -14.78
CA SER A 107 13.80 3.86 -15.53
C SER A 107 14.99 4.32 -16.38
N PHE A 108 14.93 5.52 -16.97
CA PHE A 108 16.04 6.11 -17.71
C PHE A 108 17.27 6.33 -16.81
N ILE A 109 17.07 6.92 -15.62
CA ILE A 109 18.14 7.15 -14.63
C ILE A 109 18.76 5.82 -14.18
N VAL A 110 17.93 4.81 -13.87
CA VAL A 110 18.39 3.51 -13.39
C VAL A 110 19.09 2.71 -14.50
N ASN A 111 18.64 2.84 -15.74
CA ASN A 111 19.21 2.14 -16.90
C ASN A 111 20.63 2.63 -17.25
N GLN A 112 21.04 3.81 -16.79
CA GLN A 112 22.42 4.29 -16.95
C GLN A 112 23.42 3.56 -16.04
N ARG A 113 22.95 2.94 -14.95
CA ARG A 113 23.81 2.32 -13.91
C ARG A 113 23.68 0.79 -13.81
N ARG A 114 22.74 0.16 -14.54
CA ARG A 114 22.46 -1.29 -14.50
C ARG A 114 22.96 -2.01 -15.77
N LEU A 115 23.48 -3.23 -15.59
CA LEU A 115 23.95 -4.13 -16.67
C LEU A 115 22.80 -4.80 -17.46
N ILE A 116 21.61 -4.91 -16.87
CA ILE A 116 20.42 -5.50 -17.51
C ILE A 116 19.44 -4.35 -17.75
N ARG A 117 19.15 -4.06 -19.03
CA ARG A 117 18.25 -2.99 -19.42
C ARG A 117 16.80 -3.39 -19.15
N LEU A 118 16.02 -2.51 -18.53
CA LEU A 118 14.58 -2.68 -18.36
C LEU A 118 13.91 -2.60 -19.73
N THR A 119 13.18 -3.65 -20.13
CA THR A 119 12.48 -3.69 -21.41
C THR A 119 11.28 -2.73 -21.37
N ALA A 120 10.89 -2.19 -22.53
CA ALA A 120 9.68 -1.36 -22.63
C ALA A 120 8.44 -2.07 -22.04
N ILE A 121 8.34 -3.40 -22.23
CA ILE A 121 7.27 -4.23 -21.66
C ILE A 121 7.28 -4.19 -20.12
N ASP A 122 8.45 -4.29 -19.49
CA ASP A 122 8.59 -4.21 -18.03
C ASP A 122 8.19 -2.83 -17.50
N GLN A 123 8.54 -1.76 -18.23
CA GLN A 123 8.16 -0.39 -17.90
C GLN A 123 6.63 -0.19 -18.01
N PHE A 124 6.00 -0.78 -19.02
CA PHE A 124 4.54 -0.76 -19.17
C PHE A 124 3.85 -1.54 -18.04
N ILE A 125 4.34 -2.73 -17.69
CA ILE A 125 3.79 -3.53 -16.58
C ILE A 125 3.95 -2.78 -15.25
N MET A 126 5.10 -2.16 -15.01
CA MET A 126 5.36 -1.38 -13.79
C MET A 126 4.49 -0.13 -13.71
N SER A 127 4.26 0.53 -14.85
CA SER A 127 3.35 1.68 -14.94
C SER A 127 1.89 1.27 -14.68
N TYR A 128 1.44 0.14 -15.24
CA TYR A 128 0.07 -0.35 -15.05
C TYR A 128 -0.16 -0.93 -13.63
N GLY A 129 0.86 -1.51 -12.99
CA GLY A 129 0.77 -2.30 -11.77
C GLY A 129 0.46 -1.57 -10.46
N GLY A 130 0.01 -0.31 -10.46
CA GLY A 130 -0.35 0.38 -9.21
C GLY A 130 -1.66 1.10 -9.27
N LEU A 131 -2.74 0.34 -9.46
CA LEU A 131 -4.06 0.84 -9.09
C LEU A 131 -4.00 1.40 -7.65
N ARG A 132 -4.49 2.63 -7.48
CA ARG A 132 -4.75 3.23 -6.17
C ARG A 132 -5.87 2.40 -5.53
N GLY A 133 -5.52 1.60 -4.53
CA GLY A 133 -6.45 0.71 -3.83
C GLY A 133 -7.00 1.31 -2.53
N GLY A 134 -7.36 0.43 -1.59
CA GLY A 134 -7.97 0.79 -0.30
C GLY A 134 -7.18 1.78 0.57
N ILE A 135 -5.85 1.85 0.41
CA ILE A 135 -5.02 2.81 1.17
C ILE A 135 -5.35 4.26 0.78
N ALA A 136 -5.58 4.53 -0.51
CA ALA A 136 -5.94 5.86 -0.98
C ALA A 136 -7.32 6.29 -0.46
N PHE A 137 -8.26 5.35 -0.41
CA PHE A 137 -9.58 5.55 0.19
C PHE A 137 -9.50 5.86 1.69
N CYS A 138 -8.74 5.09 2.48
CA CYS A 138 -8.56 5.37 3.90
C CYS A 138 -7.95 6.75 4.15
N LEU A 139 -7.00 7.18 3.33
CA LEU A 139 -6.43 8.53 3.42
C LEU A 139 -7.46 9.63 3.12
N ALA A 140 -8.33 9.42 2.12
CA ALA A 140 -9.41 10.36 1.80
C ALA A 140 -10.41 10.49 2.97
N LEU A 141 -10.77 9.37 3.61
CA LEU A 141 -11.67 9.38 4.78
C LEU A 141 -11.05 10.07 6.00
N LEU A 142 -9.76 9.84 6.25
CA LEU A 142 -9.01 10.44 7.36
C LEU A 142 -8.78 11.96 7.21
N LEU A 143 -9.00 12.52 6.01
CA LEU A 143 -8.84 13.94 5.77
C LEU A 143 -9.81 14.77 6.62
N ASN A 144 -9.30 15.75 7.35
CA ASN A 144 -10.11 16.53 8.28
C ASN A 144 -10.96 17.56 7.53
N LYS A 145 -12.29 17.50 7.69
CA LYS A 145 -13.28 18.34 7.01
C LYS A 145 -13.10 19.84 7.31
N HIS A 146 -12.41 20.17 8.40
CA HIS A 146 -12.25 21.54 8.89
C HIS A 146 -11.16 22.37 8.17
N HIS A 147 -10.19 21.73 7.51
CA HIS A 147 -9.10 22.41 6.79
C HIS A 147 -9.31 22.45 5.27
N ILE A 148 -10.12 21.55 4.72
CA ILE A 148 -10.37 21.43 3.28
C ILE A 148 -11.88 21.25 3.06
N PRO A 149 -12.61 22.32 2.68
CA PRO A 149 -14.06 22.27 2.46
C PRO A 149 -14.46 21.37 1.28
N GLU A 150 -13.51 21.05 0.39
CA GLU A 150 -13.67 20.21 -0.80
C GLU A 150 -13.63 18.69 -0.51
N LYS A 151 -13.68 18.25 0.76
CA LYS A 151 -13.63 16.83 1.15
C LYS A 151 -14.71 15.99 0.43
N ALA A 152 -15.87 16.57 0.15
CA ALA A 152 -16.98 15.91 -0.52
C ALA A 152 -16.73 15.58 -2.01
N MET A 153 -15.68 16.14 -2.63
CA MET A 153 -15.30 15.81 -4.01
C MET A 153 -14.33 14.63 -4.12
N PHE A 154 -13.75 14.19 -3.00
CA PHE A 154 -12.73 13.13 -2.97
C PHE A 154 -13.27 11.76 -2.51
N VAL A 155 -14.49 11.72 -1.96
CA VAL A 155 -15.13 10.52 -1.41
C VAL A 155 -16.32 10.12 -2.27
#